data_AF-A0A084B8L9-F1
#
_entry.id   AF-A0A084B8L9-F1
#
_cell.length_a   1.000
_cell.length_b   1.000
_cell.length_c   1.000
_cell.angle_alpha   90.00
_cell.angle_beta   90.00
_cell.angle_gamma   90.00
#
_symmetry.space_group_name_H-M   'P 1'
#
loop_
_entity.id
_entity.type
_entity.pdbx_description
1 polymer ?
#
loop_
_entity_poly.entity_id
_entity_poly.type
_entity_poly.pdbx_seq_one_letter_code
_entity_poly.pdbx_strand_id
1 'polypeptide(L)'
;MTSDLLALRWDEAARGSGSRGSQMQSENVYIAVMGVTGSGKSSFIARCSGKPVRIGHGLNGCTTTVDVFEYDVSTRRRVYLIDTPGFDDTSRSDAEVLKEIATWLGDSYKNKILLNGIIYLHRITDRRMPGSARRNLLLFRQLCGQDCLKKVVLVTTMWDQVSDEVFQEAQDRETELTTTMDFWGWMVKNGSSVHRHNHTKSSAARIIQTLANHSQPFATDLQKELVDQKRRLGETSAGREIQSDLMHQKNKLTGEYHEMGEKLKEAEWNRDVLAEEMLREERTTSAGNIERMDEAISSLRSTMDTLILERDERVKRVVEEQLRKRDASYNDELEQRLQRLEVEKEQALEKQSDKAAERHSLTTLVTAITPTESLQDGGSYMSTEKSAAEKTSPQPQPRPFQALRMPQDSSVASVSLCGDVVCVIGDCSVNSSEYPKLKLGTAYLRTISLGDASEGSRSWIGRYEKVWMTSENLGKVYPELAQGIRLHGLQTLKCCFLGPDKQYFAQWQDGYDQYSSPINFSAVLEGRNHVVDVAFGCEHTYFINYVAPGSKHLYFYDLKGYYEDLCYFLSLRENKKIIILAITLDPSNTTDYILVYTFNKLLASKKERKVHFKCSEANATLVSSFWQNTLL
;
A
#
# COMPACT_ATOMS: atom_id res chain seq x y z
N MET A 1 12.43 11.45 27.75
CA MET A 1 12.85 11.90 26.40
C MET A 1 11.69 11.90 25.40
N THR A 2 10.93 10.82 25.22
CA THR A 2 9.77 10.81 24.29
C THR A 2 8.53 11.51 24.86
N SER A 3 8.22 11.34 26.15
CA SER A 3 7.20 12.11 26.87
C SER A 3 7.40 13.62 26.71
N ASP A 4 8.66 14.04 26.80
CA ASP A 4 9.06 15.45 26.81
C ASP A 4 8.87 16.09 25.43
N LEU A 5 8.99 15.33 24.34
CA LEU A 5 8.79 15.82 22.97
C LEU A 5 7.31 16.07 22.62
N LEU A 6 6.40 15.26 23.17
CA LEU A 6 4.96 15.54 23.06
C LEU A 6 4.55 16.66 24.02
N ALA A 7 5.05 16.64 25.27
CA ALA A 7 4.85 17.74 26.20
C ALA A 7 5.35 19.08 25.60
N LEU A 8 6.50 19.10 24.92
CA LEU A 8 7.03 20.25 24.17
C LEU A 8 6.10 20.70 23.04
N ARG A 9 5.49 19.79 22.26
CA ARG A 9 4.51 20.17 21.22
C ARG A 9 3.24 20.79 21.80
N TRP A 10 2.76 20.29 22.95
CA TRP A 10 1.63 20.89 23.66
C TRP A 10 2.03 22.23 24.34
N ASP A 11 3.25 22.35 24.86
CA ASP A 11 3.81 23.58 25.42
C ASP A 11 4.04 24.65 24.34
N GLU A 12 4.50 24.29 23.13
CA GLU A 12 4.65 25.22 22.01
C GLU A 12 3.30 25.76 21.52
N ALA A 13 2.26 24.93 21.51
CA ALA A 13 0.89 25.37 21.24
C ALA A 13 0.33 26.28 22.35
N ALA A 14 0.75 26.08 23.60
CA ALA A 14 0.34 26.89 24.76
C ALA A 14 1.15 28.20 24.91
N ARG A 15 2.42 28.22 24.48
CA ARG A 15 3.37 29.34 24.66
C ARG A 15 3.53 30.16 23.37
N GLY A 16 2.48 30.89 23.01
CA GLY A 16 2.56 31.91 21.96
C GLY A 16 3.72 32.89 22.21
N SER A 17 4.46 33.22 21.14
CA SER A 17 5.71 33.99 21.16
C SER A 17 5.66 35.24 22.06
N GLY A 18 6.36 35.18 23.19
CA GLY A 18 6.37 36.24 24.19
C GLY A 18 7.26 37.42 23.84
N SER A 19 6.68 38.49 23.29
CA SER A 19 7.21 39.85 23.50
C SER A 19 6.40 40.53 24.62
N ARG A 20 7.09 41.23 25.54
CA ARG A 20 6.46 41.77 26.76
C ARG A 20 5.55 42.96 26.44
N GLY A 21 4.25 42.71 26.38
CA GLY A 21 3.20 43.74 26.34
C GLY A 21 1.83 43.16 26.65
N SER A 22 1.33 43.39 27.87
CA SER A 22 -0.07 43.20 28.32
C SER A 22 -0.94 42.21 27.53
N GLN A 23 -0.70 40.90 27.71
CA GLN A 23 -1.52 39.85 27.10
C GLN A 23 -2.91 39.78 27.75
N MET A 24 -3.95 40.06 26.97
CA MET A 24 -5.29 39.52 27.23
C MET A 24 -5.22 38.00 27.08
N GLN A 25 -5.82 37.25 28.01
CA GLN A 25 -5.91 35.79 27.91
C GLN A 25 -6.69 35.41 26.63
N SER A 26 -6.06 34.66 25.74
CA SER A 26 -6.74 34.12 24.55
C SER A 26 -7.53 32.87 24.91
N GLU A 27 -8.82 32.83 24.57
CA GLU A 27 -9.61 31.61 24.70
C GLU A 27 -9.17 30.62 23.60
N ASN A 28 -8.67 29.45 24.02
CA ASN A 28 -8.30 28.36 23.12
C ASN A 28 -9.51 27.45 22.90
N VAL A 29 -9.80 27.11 21.65
CA VAL A 29 -10.96 26.34 21.22
C VAL A 29 -10.47 25.09 20.47
N TYR A 30 -10.75 23.90 20.98
CA TYR A 30 -10.31 22.63 20.35
C TYR A 30 -11.47 21.98 19.60
N ILE A 31 -11.27 21.66 18.32
CA ILE A 31 -12.28 21.04 17.46
C ILE A 31 -11.69 19.77 16.82
N ALA A 32 -12.31 18.62 17.06
CA ALA A 32 -11.93 17.38 16.39
C ALA A 32 -12.53 17.33 14.98
N VAL A 33 -11.78 16.82 13.99
CA VAL A 33 -12.27 16.59 12.63
C VAL A 33 -12.23 15.09 12.35
N MET A 34 -13.42 14.49 12.37
CA MET A 34 -13.68 13.06 12.19
C MET A 34 -14.40 12.80 10.85
N GLY A 35 -14.51 11.54 10.47
CA GLY A 35 -15.18 11.11 9.23
C GLY A 35 -14.37 10.07 8.47
N VAL A 36 -15.02 9.41 7.52
CA VAL A 36 -14.47 8.24 6.80
C VAL A 36 -13.19 8.57 6.03
N THR A 37 -12.39 7.56 5.64
CA THR A 37 -11.22 7.80 4.78
C THR A 37 -11.67 8.35 3.43
N GLY A 38 -10.92 9.30 2.87
CA GLY A 38 -11.33 10.01 1.65
C GLY A 38 -12.44 11.06 1.81
N SER A 39 -13.06 11.23 2.99
CA SER A 39 -14.13 12.23 3.23
C SER A 39 -13.71 13.71 3.11
N GLY A 40 -12.41 13.98 2.99
CA GLY A 40 -11.85 15.33 2.83
C GLY A 40 -11.29 15.98 4.10
N LYS A 41 -11.11 15.24 5.21
CA LYS A 41 -10.58 15.77 6.51
C LYS A 41 -9.40 16.73 6.36
N SER A 42 -8.27 16.23 5.86
CA SER A 42 -7.05 17.02 5.72
C SER A 42 -7.19 18.14 4.66
N SER A 43 -8.09 17.99 3.68
CA SER A 43 -8.42 19.04 2.72
C SER A 43 -9.22 20.18 3.36
N PHE A 44 -10.21 19.86 4.19
CA PHE A 44 -10.97 20.83 5.00
C PHE A 44 -10.02 21.62 5.91
N ILE A 45 -9.16 20.93 6.66
CA ILE A 45 -8.17 21.53 7.57
C ILE A 45 -7.18 22.43 6.82
N ALA A 46 -6.65 21.98 5.66
CA ALA A 46 -5.77 22.79 4.83
C ALA A 46 -6.46 24.05 4.28
N ARG A 47 -7.75 23.94 3.92
CA ARG A 47 -8.55 25.08 3.43
C ARG A 47 -8.76 26.12 4.51
N CYS A 48 -8.89 25.70 5.77
CA CYS A 48 -9.02 26.58 6.93
C CYS A 48 -7.70 27.25 7.31
N SER A 49 -6.69 26.46 7.66
CA SER A 49 -5.44 26.94 8.27
C SER A 49 -4.62 27.83 7.32
N GLY A 50 -4.77 27.69 6.00
CA GLY A 50 -4.04 28.47 5.00
C GLY A 50 -2.53 28.22 4.93
N LYS A 51 -1.99 27.44 5.88
CA LYS A 51 -0.64 26.88 5.89
C LYS A 51 -0.60 25.67 4.95
N PRO A 52 0.55 25.33 4.33
CA PRO A 52 0.69 24.10 3.58
C PRO A 52 0.72 22.89 4.53
N VAL A 53 -0.47 22.43 4.93
CA VAL A 53 -0.66 21.07 5.43
C VAL A 53 -0.10 20.12 4.36
N ARG A 54 0.61 19.07 4.77
CA ARG A 54 0.97 17.97 3.86
C ARG A 54 -0.32 17.25 3.46
N ILE A 55 -1.02 17.77 2.46
CA ILE A 55 -2.10 17.05 1.80
C ILE A 55 -1.45 15.87 1.08
N GLY A 56 -1.55 14.69 1.69
CA GLY A 56 -1.18 13.44 1.06
C GLY A 56 -2.12 13.18 -0.12
N HIS A 57 -1.77 13.65 -1.30
CA HIS A 57 -2.44 13.31 -2.56
C HIS A 57 -2.04 11.91 -3.07
N GLY A 58 -1.91 10.97 -2.15
CA GLY A 58 -1.59 9.56 -2.39
C GLY A 58 -2.31 8.71 -1.34
N LEU A 59 -2.53 7.44 -1.65
CA LEU A 59 -3.35 6.52 -0.83
C LEU A 59 -2.79 6.24 0.57
N ASN A 60 -1.53 6.57 0.84
CA ASN A 60 -0.99 6.60 2.20
C ASN A 60 -1.81 7.56 3.07
N GLY A 61 -2.59 7.01 4.01
CA GLY A 61 -3.26 7.76 5.06
C GLY A 61 -2.26 8.58 5.88
N CYS A 62 -2.06 9.85 5.50
CA CYS A 62 -1.23 10.80 6.24
C CYS A 62 -1.96 11.29 7.49
N THR A 63 -2.05 10.42 8.49
CA THR A 63 -2.21 10.71 9.94
C THR A 63 -2.05 9.38 10.71
N THR A 64 -0.81 8.89 10.88
CA THR A 64 -0.52 7.87 11.92
C THR A 64 -0.28 8.50 13.30
N THR A 65 -0.13 9.83 13.32
CA THR A 65 -0.18 10.70 14.49
C THR A 65 -1.36 11.64 14.36
N VAL A 66 -1.99 11.96 15.49
CA VAL A 66 -2.96 13.05 15.58
C VAL A 66 -2.21 14.37 15.38
N ASP A 67 -2.56 15.11 14.34
CA ASP A 67 -1.94 16.40 14.02
C ASP A 67 -2.87 17.55 14.42
N VAL A 68 -2.29 18.59 15.03
CA VAL A 68 -3.01 19.75 15.56
C VAL A 68 -2.68 20.99 14.73
N PHE A 69 -3.70 21.65 14.20
CA PHE A 69 -3.59 22.76 13.27
C PHE A 69 -4.25 24.03 13.82
N GLU A 70 -3.43 25.04 14.08
CA GLU A 70 -3.87 26.37 14.52
C GLU A 70 -4.61 27.12 13.38
N TYR A 71 -5.76 27.69 13.72
CA TYR A 71 -6.61 28.53 12.88
C TYR A 71 -7.04 29.78 13.66
N ASP A 72 -6.57 30.95 13.21
CA ASP A 72 -6.90 32.23 13.85
C ASP A 72 -8.29 32.72 13.41
N VAL A 73 -9.24 32.72 14.36
CA VAL A 73 -10.59 33.30 14.16
C VAL A 73 -10.61 34.79 14.50
N SER A 74 -9.86 35.20 15.52
CA SER A 74 -9.72 36.61 15.93
C SER A 74 -8.50 36.78 16.84
N THR A 75 -8.10 38.03 17.09
CA THR A 75 -7.01 38.38 18.03
C THR A 75 -7.25 37.93 19.49
N ARG A 76 -8.45 37.44 19.84
CA ARG A 76 -8.80 36.93 21.18
C ARG A 76 -9.17 35.44 21.24
N ARG A 77 -9.34 34.76 20.09
CA ARG A 77 -9.74 33.35 20.02
C ARG A 77 -8.89 32.57 19.02
N ARG A 78 -8.18 31.56 19.55
CA ARG A 78 -7.39 30.60 18.78
C ARG A 78 -8.17 29.31 18.65
N VAL A 79 -8.40 28.84 17.42
CA VAL A 79 -9.00 27.52 17.17
C VAL A 79 -7.88 26.55 16.83
N TYR A 80 -7.95 25.35 17.40
CA TYR A 80 -7.07 24.23 17.09
C TYR A 80 -7.92 23.12 16.48
N LEU A 81 -7.73 22.88 15.18
CA LEU A 81 -8.34 21.75 14.47
C LEU A 81 -7.47 20.52 14.68
N ILE A 82 -8.08 19.42 15.13
CA ILE A 82 -7.39 18.18 15.44
C ILE A 82 -7.76 17.15 14.39
N ASP A 83 -6.82 16.77 13.52
CA ASP A 83 -7.04 15.72 12.50
C ASP A 83 -6.94 14.36 13.18
N THR A 84 -8.04 13.63 13.22
CA THR A 84 -8.08 12.28 13.81
C THR A 84 -7.71 11.24 12.73
N PRO A 85 -6.73 10.36 12.99
CA PRO A 85 -6.39 9.21 12.14
C PRO A 85 -7.62 8.46 11.61
N GLY A 86 -7.47 7.89 10.41
CA GLY A 86 -8.55 7.30 9.60
C GLY A 86 -9.61 6.53 10.37
N PHE A 87 -10.72 7.21 10.68
CA PHE A 87 -11.86 6.68 11.41
C PHE A 87 -12.44 5.42 10.72
N ASP A 88 -12.50 5.40 9.39
CA ASP A 88 -13.00 4.30 8.56
C ASP A 88 -11.90 3.87 7.58
N ASP A 89 -10.99 3.04 8.07
CA ASP A 89 -10.08 2.24 7.25
C ASP A 89 -10.66 0.83 7.22
N THR A 90 -11.09 0.39 6.04
CA THR A 90 -11.79 -0.89 5.85
C THR A 90 -10.92 -2.11 6.12
N SER A 91 -9.61 -1.95 6.33
CA SER A 91 -8.71 -3.02 6.75
C SER A 91 -8.70 -3.27 8.26
N ARG A 92 -9.23 -2.34 9.07
CA ARG A 92 -9.14 -2.35 10.54
C ARG A 92 -10.41 -2.85 11.20
N SER A 93 -10.26 -3.51 12.34
CA SER A 93 -11.38 -3.96 13.16
C SER A 93 -12.03 -2.81 13.94
N ASP A 94 -13.32 -2.93 14.24
CA ASP A 94 -14.07 -1.96 15.05
C ASP A 94 -13.39 -1.73 16.42
N ALA A 95 -12.77 -2.77 17.00
CA ALA A 95 -12.00 -2.69 18.24
C ALA A 95 -10.73 -1.82 18.11
N GLU A 96 -9.97 -1.93 17.02
CA GLU A 96 -8.78 -1.10 16.77
C GLU A 96 -9.11 0.36 16.47
N VAL A 97 -10.26 0.62 15.83
CA VAL A 97 -10.80 1.97 15.62
C VAL A 97 -11.16 2.60 16.97
N LEU A 98 -11.96 1.90 17.78
CA LEU A 98 -12.29 2.33 19.14
C LEU A 98 -11.04 2.58 19.99
N LYS A 99 -10.04 1.71 19.91
CA LYS A 99 -8.78 1.80 20.66
C LYS A 99 -7.99 3.07 20.36
N GLU A 100 -7.88 3.46 19.09
CA GLU A 100 -7.15 4.68 18.72
C GLU A 100 -7.89 5.95 19.18
N ILE A 101 -9.21 5.99 19.02
CA ILE A 101 -10.06 7.10 19.48
C ILE A 101 -9.98 7.24 21.00
N ALA A 102 -10.10 6.13 21.73
CA ALA A 102 -10.00 6.08 23.18
C ALA A 102 -8.65 6.60 23.69
N THR A 103 -7.55 6.12 23.09
CA THR A 103 -6.20 6.60 23.41
C THR A 103 -6.09 8.10 23.23
N TRP A 104 -6.56 8.66 22.10
CA TRP A 104 -6.43 10.08 21.85
C TRP A 104 -7.35 10.95 22.74
N LEU A 105 -8.64 10.61 22.83
CA LEU A 105 -9.60 11.36 23.64
C LEU A 105 -9.23 11.35 25.11
N GLY A 106 -8.84 10.19 25.65
CA GLY A 106 -8.50 10.04 27.06
C GLY A 106 -7.15 10.67 27.43
N ASP A 107 -6.15 10.65 26.55
CA ASP A 107 -4.88 11.35 26.77
C ASP A 107 -5.08 12.87 26.74
N SER A 108 -5.84 13.37 25.76
CA SER A 108 -6.22 14.80 25.71
C SER A 108 -6.94 15.22 27.00
N TYR A 109 -7.89 14.41 27.48
CA TYR A 109 -8.64 14.67 28.71
C TYR A 109 -7.76 14.63 29.98
N LYS A 110 -6.85 13.65 30.10
CA LYS A 110 -5.84 13.61 31.18
C LYS A 110 -4.97 14.86 31.22
N ASN A 111 -4.60 15.39 30.05
CA ASN A 111 -3.85 16.65 29.91
C ASN A 111 -4.74 17.91 30.02
N LYS A 112 -6.02 17.76 30.41
CA LYS A 112 -7.03 18.83 30.56
C LYS A 112 -7.35 19.60 29.28
N ILE A 113 -7.10 18.98 28.12
CA ILE A 113 -7.48 19.48 26.80
C ILE A 113 -8.88 18.95 26.48
N LEU A 114 -9.87 19.80 26.71
CA LEU A 114 -11.28 19.50 26.47
C LEU A 114 -11.70 19.99 25.08
N LEU A 115 -12.66 19.29 24.45
CA LEU A 115 -13.18 19.68 23.14
C LEU A 115 -14.29 20.74 23.27
N ASN A 116 -14.35 21.65 22.30
CA ASN A 116 -15.44 22.60 22.12
C ASN A 116 -16.43 22.14 21.04
N GLY A 117 -15.97 21.29 20.11
CA GLY A 117 -16.81 20.67 19.11
C GLY A 117 -16.17 19.48 18.39
N ILE A 118 -17.00 18.75 17.65
CA ILE A 118 -16.58 17.71 16.71
C ILE A 118 -17.22 18.02 15.35
N ILE A 119 -16.43 17.95 14.29
CA ILE A 119 -16.88 18.00 12.90
C ILE A 119 -16.85 16.58 12.35
N TYR A 120 -17.96 16.07 11.83
CA TYR A 120 -18.04 14.75 11.20
C TYR A 120 -18.27 14.89 9.70
N LEU A 121 -17.28 14.48 8.88
CA LEU A 121 -17.34 14.61 7.42
C LEU A 121 -17.86 13.34 6.72
N HIS A 122 -18.73 13.51 5.73
CA HIS A 122 -19.23 12.46 4.84
C HIS A 122 -19.38 12.98 3.42
N ARG A 123 -19.01 12.19 2.39
CA ARG A 123 -19.10 12.61 0.99
C ARG A 123 -20.53 12.49 0.50
N ILE A 124 -21.05 13.49 -0.21
CA ILE A 124 -22.40 13.40 -0.80
C ILE A 124 -22.44 12.56 -2.10
N THR A 125 -21.27 12.28 -2.67
CA THR A 125 -21.09 11.46 -3.88
C THR A 125 -21.34 9.96 -3.64
N ASP A 126 -21.34 9.51 -2.38
CA ASP A 126 -21.43 8.11 -2.04
C ASP A 126 -22.88 7.63 -2.19
N ARG A 127 -23.15 6.81 -3.22
CA ARG A 127 -24.51 6.40 -3.62
C ARG A 127 -25.25 5.54 -2.58
N ARG A 128 -24.53 5.00 -1.60
CA ARG A 128 -25.02 4.16 -0.49
C ARG A 128 -24.10 4.37 0.71
N MET A 129 -24.61 4.27 1.93
CA MET A 129 -23.74 4.21 3.12
C MET A 129 -23.09 2.82 3.23
N PRO A 130 -21.75 2.70 3.22
CA PRO A 130 -21.07 1.42 3.44
C PRO A 130 -21.38 0.80 4.80
N GLY A 131 -21.33 -0.53 4.89
CA GLY A 131 -21.56 -1.26 6.14
C GLY A 131 -20.54 -0.96 7.25
N SER A 132 -19.30 -0.57 6.88
CA SER A 132 -18.31 -0.05 7.83
C SER A 132 -18.72 1.34 8.33
N ALA A 133 -18.95 2.29 7.42
CA ALA A 133 -19.39 3.65 7.75
C ALA A 133 -20.64 3.69 8.65
N ARG A 134 -21.62 2.80 8.46
CA ARG A 134 -22.79 2.69 9.34
C ARG A 134 -22.43 2.19 10.74
N ARG A 135 -21.64 1.11 10.86
CA ARG A 135 -21.15 0.62 12.17
C ARG A 135 -20.36 1.70 12.89
N ASN A 136 -19.46 2.35 12.19
CA ASN A 136 -18.61 3.40 12.70
C ASN A 136 -19.40 4.64 13.17
N LEU A 137 -20.50 4.97 12.49
CA LEU A 137 -21.46 5.98 12.92
C LEU A 137 -22.20 5.61 14.22
N LEU A 138 -22.52 4.32 14.42
CA LEU A 138 -23.07 3.82 15.67
C LEU A 138 -22.05 3.93 16.80
N LEU A 139 -20.79 3.54 16.57
CA LEU A 139 -19.69 3.75 17.51
C LEU A 139 -19.55 5.23 17.89
N PHE A 140 -19.54 6.13 16.90
CA PHE A 140 -19.49 7.58 17.13
C PHE A 140 -20.60 8.07 18.07
N ARG A 141 -21.83 7.57 17.91
CA ARG A 141 -22.98 7.91 18.76
C ARG A 141 -22.77 7.48 20.20
N GLN A 142 -22.25 6.27 20.44
CA GLN A 142 -21.93 5.77 21.79
C GLN A 142 -20.77 6.52 22.43
N LEU A 143 -19.76 6.91 21.64
CA LEU A 143 -18.59 7.64 22.11
C LEU A 143 -18.99 9.03 22.61
N CYS A 144 -19.82 9.74 21.85
CA CYS A 144 -20.27 11.09 22.16
C CYS A 144 -21.13 11.14 23.44
N GLY A 145 -22.17 10.30 23.50
CA GLY A 145 -23.25 10.47 24.48
C GLY A 145 -24.20 11.62 24.13
N GLN A 146 -25.37 11.67 24.77
CA GLN A 146 -26.48 12.54 24.32
C GLN A 146 -26.17 14.04 24.44
N ASP A 147 -25.44 14.46 25.47
CA ASP A 147 -25.10 15.88 25.67
C ASP A 147 -24.04 16.41 24.70
N CYS A 148 -23.15 15.52 24.21
CA CYS A 148 -22.13 15.88 23.23
C CYS A 148 -22.72 16.20 21.86
N LEU A 149 -23.88 15.64 21.49
CA LEU A 149 -24.46 15.77 20.14
C LEU A 149 -24.76 17.24 19.76
N LYS A 150 -25.08 18.09 20.74
CA LYS A 150 -25.23 19.56 20.58
C LYS A 150 -23.93 20.28 20.24
N LYS A 151 -22.79 19.59 20.32
CA LYS A 151 -21.42 20.02 19.99
C LYS A 151 -20.87 19.28 18.76
N VAL A 152 -21.67 18.44 18.12
CA VAL A 152 -21.34 17.78 16.85
C VAL A 152 -21.94 18.58 15.70
N VAL A 153 -21.11 18.88 14.70
CA VAL A 153 -21.53 19.40 13.40
C VAL A 153 -21.31 18.32 12.34
N LEU A 154 -22.39 17.90 11.70
CA LEU A 154 -22.41 16.92 10.63
C LEU A 154 -22.24 17.66 9.29
N VAL A 155 -21.28 17.24 8.47
CA VAL A 155 -20.90 17.97 7.26
C VAL A 155 -20.87 17.08 6.03
N THR A 156 -21.69 17.42 5.05
CA THR A 156 -21.65 16.83 3.71
C THR A 156 -20.57 17.52 2.87
N THR A 157 -19.67 16.75 2.27
CA THR A 157 -18.51 17.22 1.47
C THR A 157 -18.61 16.79 0.01
N MET A 158 -17.72 17.31 -0.85
CA MET A 158 -17.66 17.06 -2.30
C MET A 158 -18.85 17.59 -3.12
N TRP A 159 -19.56 18.59 -2.59
CA TRP A 159 -20.58 19.34 -3.35
C TRP A 159 -20.03 20.04 -4.60
N ASP A 160 -18.73 20.31 -4.63
CA ASP A 160 -17.97 20.82 -5.78
C ASP A 160 -17.76 19.80 -6.90
N GLN A 161 -18.08 18.51 -6.67
CA GLN A 161 -17.96 17.43 -7.66
C GLN A 161 -19.33 16.94 -8.17
N VAL A 162 -20.43 17.50 -7.65
CA VAL A 162 -21.80 17.18 -8.06
C VAL A 162 -22.15 18.03 -9.29
N SER A 163 -22.40 17.39 -10.43
CA SER A 163 -22.90 18.09 -11.63
C SER A 163 -24.38 18.49 -11.46
N ASP A 164 -24.80 19.52 -12.19
CA ASP A 164 -26.19 20.02 -12.16
C ASP A 164 -27.22 18.92 -12.47
N GLU A 165 -26.85 17.97 -13.35
CA GLU A 165 -27.67 16.82 -13.76
C GLU A 165 -28.04 15.88 -12.59
N VAL A 166 -27.12 15.66 -11.65
CA VAL A 166 -27.33 14.77 -10.49
C VAL A 166 -27.48 15.53 -9.17
N PHE A 167 -27.61 16.87 -9.24
CA PHE A 167 -27.72 17.72 -8.06
C PHE A 167 -28.98 17.43 -7.24
N GLN A 168 -30.10 17.07 -7.88
CA GLN A 168 -31.31 16.65 -7.18
C GLN A 168 -31.07 15.35 -6.40
N GLU A 169 -30.47 14.33 -7.01
CA GLU A 169 -30.15 13.07 -6.31
C GLU A 169 -29.22 13.30 -5.10
N ALA A 170 -28.28 14.24 -5.19
CA ALA A 170 -27.41 14.60 -4.08
C ALA A 170 -28.18 15.28 -2.92
N GLN A 171 -29.22 16.07 -3.23
CA GLN A 171 -30.12 16.62 -2.21
C GLN A 171 -31.02 15.54 -1.58
N ASP A 172 -31.49 14.59 -2.37
CA ASP A 172 -32.29 13.47 -1.89
C ASP A 172 -31.46 12.57 -0.96
N ARG A 173 -30.19 12.31 -1.30
CA ARG A 173 -29.22 11.62 -0.42
C ARG A 173 -28.96 12.38 0.89
N GLU A 174 -28.79 13.70 0.86
CA GLU A 174 -28.65 14.49 2.10
C GLU A 174 -29.92 14.41 2.96
N THR A 175 -31.09 14.41 2.33
CA THR A 175 -32.38 14.25 3.01
C THR A 175 -32.49 12.86 3.65
N GLU A 176 -32.14 11.79 2.92
CA GLU A 176 -32.10 10.42 3.45
C GLU A 176 -31.14 10.30 4.64
N LEU A 177 -29.91 10.81 4.51
CA LEU A 177 -28.91 10.84 5.58
C LEU A 177 -29.44 11.53 6.84
N THR A 178 -30.05 12.72 6.68
CA THR A 178 -30.50 13.58 7.79
C THR A 178 -31.83 13.18 8.41
N THR A 179 -32.66 12.38 7.73
CA THR A 179 -33.97 11.94 8.24
C THR A 179 -33.95 10.51 8.79
N THR A 180 -33.10 9.64 8.25
CA THR A 180 -33.02 8.23 8.68
C THR A 180 -32.37 8.10 10.06
N MET A 181 -33.08 7.49 11.01
CA MET A 181 -32.64 7.35 12.42
C MET A 181 -31.37 6.51 12.61
N ASP A 182 -31.12 5.57 11.69
CA ASP A 182 -29.91 4.74 11.67
C ASP A 182 -28.72 5.46 11.04
N PHE A 183 -28.97 6.56 10.33
CA PHE A 183 -27.95 7.47 9.81
C PHE A 183 -27.84 8.69 10.74
N TRP A 184 -27.97 9.92 10.23
CA TRP A 184 -27.81 11.13 11.02
C TRP A 184 -29.10 11.56 11.74
N GLY A 185 -30.27 11.04 11.37
CA GLY A 185 -31.56 11.48 11.90
C GLY A 185 -31.66 11.43 13.43
N TRP A 186 -31.07 10.43 14.08
CA TRP A 186 -31.03 10.39 15.55
C TRP A 186 -30.12 11.47 16.15
N MET A 187 -28.97 11.77 15.54
CA MET A 187 -28.05 12.82 16.02
C MET A 187 -28.66 14.21 15.82
N VAL A 188 -29.26 14.45 14.64
CA VAL A 188 -30.00 15.69 14.33
C VAL A 188 -31.14 15.90 15.33
N LYS A 189 -31.95 14.86 15.60
CA LYS A 189 -33.02 14.91 16.62
C LYS A 189 -32.51 15.25 18.03
N ASN A 190 -31.27 14.91 18.35
CA ASN A 190 -30.62 15.21 19.64
C ASN A 190 -29.77 16.51 19.62
N GLY A 191 -29.84 17.29 18.55
CA GLY A 191 -29.29 18.66 18.49
C GLY A 191 -27.99 18.85 17.71
N SER A 192 -27.52 17.84 16.96
CA SER A 192 -26.42 18.05 16.01
C SER A 192 -26.87 18.88 14.81
N SER A 193 -26.09 19.89 14.41
CA SER A 193 -26.39 20.69 13.22
C SER A 193 -25.81 20.05 11.95
N VAL A 194 -26.41 20.37 10.80
CA VAL A 194 -25.99 19.84 9.49
C VAL A 194 -25.58 21.00 8.57
N HIS A 195 -24.43 20.87 7.90
CA HIS A 195 -23.87 21.91 7.04
C HIS A 195 -23.25 21.33 5.75
N ARG A 196 -23.36 22.05 4.63
CA ARG A 196 -22.67 21.69 3.37
C ARG A 196 -21.29 22.35 3.28
N HIS A 197 -20.26 21.58 2.95
CA HIS A 197 -18.92 22.07 2.60
C HIS A 197 -18.63 21.85 1.11
N ASN A 198 -18.44 22.95 0.39
CA ASN A 198 -18.20 22.98 -1.06
C ASN A 198 -16.74 23.34 -1.40
N HIS A 199 -15.78 22.79 -0.66
CA HIS A 199 -14.33 23.02 -0.83
C HIS A 199 -13.84 24.49 -0.70
N THR A 200 -14.72 25.44 -0.39
CA THR A 200 -14.37 26.86 -0.23
C THR A 200 -13.86 27.20 1.17
N LYS A 201 -13.00 28.24 1.28
CA LYS A 201 -12.62 28.82 2.58
C LYS A 201 -13.85 29.31 3.35
N SER A 202 -14.80 29.95 2.66
CA SER A 202 -15.99 30.56 3.27
C SER A 202 -16.98 29.55 3.86
N SER A 203 -17.14 28.37 3.26
CA SER A 203 -17.96 27.30 3.87
C SER A 203 -17.27 26.71 5.11
N ALA A 204 -15.96 26.45 5.04
CA ALA A 204 -15.21 25.90 6.16
C ALA A 204 -15.13 26.85 7.36
N ALA A 205 -14.91 28.15 7.11
CA ALA A 205 -14.94 29.19 8.13
C ALA A 205 -16.30 29.29 8.85
N ARG A 206 -17.42 29.19 8.12
CA ARG A 206 -18.77 29.17 8.73
C ARG A 206 -18.98 27.97 9.64
N ILE A 207 -18.55 26.77 9.21
CA ILE A 207 -18.63 25.54 10.00
C ILE A 207 -17.82 25.68 11.29
N ILE A 208 -16.59 26.20 11.22
CA ILE A 208 -15.76 26.45 12.40
C ILE A 208 -16.38 27.50 13.31
N GLN A 209 -16.92 28.60 12.77
CA GLN A 209 -17.57 29.65 13.56
C GLN A 209 -18.79 29.13 14.35
N THR A 210 -19.56 28.19 13.79
CA THR A 210 -20.66 27.53 14.51
C THR A 210 -20.16 26.88 15.80
N LEU A 211 -19.02 26.18 15.77
CA LEU A 211 -18.41 25.54 16.95
C LEU A 211 -17.60 26.51 17.82
N ALA A 212 -16.91 27.49 17.24
CA ALA A 212 -16.10 28.47 17.99
C ALA A 212 -16.95 29.46 18.83
N ASN A 213 -18.26 29.48 18.63
CA ASN A 213 -19.22 30.17 19.49
C ASN A 213 -19.68 29.33 20.70
N HIS A 214 -19.33 28.05 20.76
CA HIS A 214 -19.58 27.20 21.93
C HIS A 214 -18.59 27.50 23.06
N SER A 215 -18.99 28.41 23.95
CA SER A 215 -18.17 28.93 25.05
C SER A 215 -17.80 27.91 26.13
N GLN A 216 -18.56 26.82 26.28
CA GLN A 216 -18.29 25.78 27.25
C GLN A 216 -17.71 24.54 26.57
N PRO A 217 -16.49 24.10 26.94
CA PRO A 217 -15.96 22.82 26.50
C PRO A 217 -16.74 21.66 27.14
N PHE A 218 -16.61 20.47 26.59
CA PHE A 218 -17.28 19.27 27.06
C PHE A 218 -16.33 18.07 27.17
N ALA A 219 -16.79 17.07 27.92
CA ALA A 219 -16.19 15.75 28.00
C ALA A 219 -17.16 14.74 27.37
N THR A 220 -16.68 13.90 26.46
CA THR A 220 -17.44 12.76 25.95
C THR A 220 -17.70 11.74 27.06
N ASP A 221 -18.72 10.91 26.92
CA ASP A 221 -18.95 9.86 27.92
C ASP A 221 -17.78 8.86 27.98
N LEU A 222 -17.16 8.55 26.84
CA LEU A 222 -15.92 7.77 26.79
C LEU A 222 -14.79 8.35 27.66
N GLN A 223 -14.57 9.67 27.64
CA GLN A 223 -13.54 10.32 28.46
C GLN A 223 -13.82 10.15 29.95
N LYS A 224 -15.07 10.36 30.37
CA LYS A 224 -15.51 10.17 31.77
C LYS A 224 -15.36 8.70 32.19
N GLU A 225 -15.74 7.76 31.33
CA GLU A 225 -15.66 6.33 31.62
C GLU A 225 -14.21 5.83 31.73
N LEU A 226 -13.32 6.21 30.81
CA LEU A 226 -11.92 5.79 30.79
C LEU A 226 -11.05 6.47 31.86
N VAL A 227 -11.28 7.76 32.13
CA VAL A 227 -10.36 8.56 32.97
C VAL A 227 -10.91 8.79 34.37
N ASP A 228 -12.14 9.29 34.49
CA ASP A 228 -12.73 9.61 35.81
C ASP A 228 -13.19 8.33 36.54
N GLN A 229 -13.86 7.42 35.81
CA GLN A 229 -14.34 6.14 36.34
C GLN A 229 -13.29 5.01 36.24
N LYS A 230 -12.16 5.24 35.53
CA LYS A 230 -11.05 4.29 35.35
C LYS A 230 -11.44 2.92 34.77
N ARG A 231 -12.49 2.86 33.94
CA ARG A 231 -12.96 1.63 33.29
C ARG A 231 -11.98 1.20 32.20
N ARG A 232 -11.91 -0.11 31.94
CA ARG A 232 -11.22 -0.70 30.79
C ARG A 232 -11.97 -0.36 29.50
N LEU A 233 -11.31 -0.42 28.36
CA LEU A 233 -11.91 -0.02 27.10
C LEU A 233 -13.22 -0.77 26.78
N GLY A 234 -13.24 -2.09 26.91
CA GLY A 234 -14.42 -2.95 26.72
C GLY A 234 -15.50 -2.80 27.78
N GLU A 235 -15.16 -2.23 28.95
CA GLU A 235 -16.15 -1.92 29.99
C GLU A 235 -16.91 -0.61 29.68
N THR A 236 -16.41 0.25 28.79
CA THR A 236 -17.09 1.49 28.37
C THR A 236 -18.41 1.21 27.64
N SER A 237 -19.25 2.22 27.45
CA SER A 237 -20.53 2.05 26.75
C SER A 237 -20.34 1.72 25.26
N ALA A 238 -19.38 2.36 24.58
CA ALA A 238 -18.98 1.98 23.23
C ALA A 238 -18.27 0.61 23.18
N GLY A 239 -17.40 0.33 24.15
CA GLY A 239 -16.65 -0.93 24.20
C GLY A 239 -17.51 -2.16 24.47
N ARG A 240 -18.59 -2.02 25.27
CA ARG A 240 -19.54 -3.11 25.53
C ARG A 240 -20.34 -3.51 24.30
N GLU A 241 -20.67 -2.55 23.42
CA GLU A 241 -21.35 -2.84 22.15
C GLU A 241 -20.44 -3.69 21.23
N ILE A 242 -19.22 -3.23 20.97
CA ILE A 242 -18.22 -3.98 20.19
C ILE A 242 -17.93 -5.34 20.83
N GLN A 243 -17.73 -5.39 22.15
CA GLN A 243 -17.43 -6.63 22.85
C GLN A 243 -18.60 -7.63 22.78
N SER A 244 -19.85 -7.16 22.87
CA SER A 244 -21.04 -7.99 22.70
C SER A 244 -21.12 -8.57 21.29
N ASP A 245 -20.92 -7.75 20.26
CA ASP A 245 -20.99 -8.18 18.86
C ASP A 245 -19.86 -9.17 18.52
N LEU A 246 -18.63 -8.90 18.96
CA LEU A 246 -17.49 -9.82 18.84
C LEU A 246 -17.75 -11.13 19.58
N MET A 247 -18.30 -11.10 20.80
CA MET A 247 -18.65 -12.32 21.55
C MET A 247 -19.76 -13.12 20.85
N HIS A 248 -20.79 -12.46 20.32
CA HIS A 248 -21.87 -13.13 19.60
C HIS A 248 -21.36 -13.81 18.31
N GLN A 249 -20.59 -13.08 17.49
CA GLN A 249 -19.96 -13.62 16.30
C GLN A 249 -18.98 -14.76 16.63
N LYS A 250 -18.16 -14.63 17.69
CA LYS A 250 -17.24 -15.66 18.14
C LYS A 250 -17.99 -16.92 18.58
N ASN A 251 -19.06 -16.78 19.36
CA ASN A 251 -19.84 -17.91 19.84
C ASN A 251 -20.49 -18.69 18.67
N LYS A 252 -20.97 -17.98 17.64
CA LYS A 252 -21.49 -18.59 16.41
C LYS A 252 -20.40 -19.39 15.68
N LEU A 253 -19.27 -18.75 15.37
CA LEU A 253 -18.11 -19.40 14.72
C LEU A 253 -17.56 -20.57 15.54
N THR A 254 -17.56 -20.47 16.87
CA THR A 254 -17.13 -21.57 17.77
C THR A 254 -18.09 -22.75 17.69
N GLY A 255 -19.41 -22.50 17.61
CA GLY A 255 -20.41 -23.55 17.37
C GLY A 255 -20.20 -24.23 16.02
N GLU A 256 -20.03 -23.46 14.95
CA GLU A 256 -19.77 -23.95 13.59
C GLU A 256 -18.46 -24.78 13.55
N TYR A 257 -17.38 -24.31 14.18
CA TYR A 257 -16.10 -25.02 14.34
C TYR A 257 -16.24 -26.36 15.09
N HIS A 258 -17.11 -26.44 16.11
CA HIS A 258 -17.40 -27.70 16.79
C HIS A 258 -18.23 -28.65 15.93
N GLU A 259 -19.22 -28.14 15.18
CA GLU A 259 -20.02 -28.94 14.25
C GLU A 259 -19.19 -29.54 13.10
N MET A 260 -18.30 -28.75 12.50
CA MET A 260 -17.29 -29.22 11.54
C MET A 260 -16.41 -30.31 12.17
N GLY A 261 -16.05 -30.17 13.44
CA GLY A 261 -15.24 -31.14 14.17
C GLY A 261 -15.91 -32.51 14.36
N GLU A 262 -17.25 -32.58 14.46
CA GLU A 262 -17.98 -33.85 14.48
C GLU A 262 -18.15 -34.42 13.06
N LYS A 263 -18.49 -33.58 12.07
CA LYS A 263 -18.56 -33.99 10.65
C LYS A 263 -17.22 -34.56 10.14
N LEU A 264 -16.09 -33.99 10.60
CA LEU A 264 -14.76 -34.48 10.26
C LEU A 264 -14.52 -35.92 10.76
N LYS A 265 -14.94 -36.24 11.99
CA LYS A 265 -14.84 -37.62 12.52
C LYS A 265 -15.72 -38.60 11.73
N GLU A 266 -16.88 -38.15 11.27
CA GLU A 266 -17.78 -38.95 10.43
C GLU A 266 -17.16 -39.20 9.04
N ALA A 267 -16.53 -38.19 8.43
CA ALA A 267 -15.77 -38.34 7.20
C ALA A 267 -14.57 -39.30 7.35
N GLU A 268 -13.79 -39.17 8.43
CA GLU A 268 -12.67 -40.07 8.78
C GLU A 268 -13.15 -41.53 8.96
N TRP A 269 -14.29 -41.74 9.64
CA TRP A 269 -14.91 -43.06 9.82
C TRP A 269 -15.38 -43.68 8.50
N ASN A 270 -16.04 -42.87 7.66
CA ASN A 270 -16.53 -43.28 6.34
C ASN A 270 -15.41 -43.37 5.28
N ARG A 271 -14.20 -42.91 5.60
CA ARG A 271 -13.03 -42.78 4.70
C ARG A 271 -13.30 -41.90 3.48
N ASP A 272 -14.12 -40.86 3.66
CA ASP A 272 -14.33 -39.83 2.64
C ASP A 272 -13.20 -38.80 2.70
N VAL A 273 -12.13 -39.09 1.95
CA VAL A 273 -10.89 -38.29 1.93
C VAL A 273 -11.15 -36.84 1.48
N LEU A 274 -12.10 -36.61 0.56
CA LEU A 274 -12.41 -35.26 0.07
C LEU A 274 -13.17 -34.46 1.11
N ALA A 275 -14.17 -35.07 1.78
CA ALA A 275 -14.85 -34.42 2.90
C ALA A 275 -13.90 -34.17 4.09
N GLU A 276 -12.99 -35.10 4.37
CA GLU A 276 -11.96 -34.97 5.42
C GLU A 276 -11.00 -33.80 5.15
N GLU A 277 -10.59 -33.58 3.90
CA GLU A 277 -9.69 -32.49 3.50
C GLU A 277 -10.40 -31.12 3.57
N MET A 278 -11.56 -30.97 2.93
CA MET A 278 -12.35 -29.71 2.98
C MET A 278 -12.71 -29.29 4.42
N LEU A 279 -13.18 -30.24 5.24
CA LEU A 279 -13.56 -29.95 6.63
C LEU A 279 -12.36 -29.61 7.53
N ARG A 280 -11.14 -30.03 7.18
CA ARG A 280 -9.94 -29.58 7.90
C ARG A 280 -9.55 -28.15 7.54
N GLU A 281 -9.66 -27.76 6.28
CA GLU A 281 -9.32 -26.42 5.81
C GLU A 281 -10.32 -25.34 6.27
N GLU A 282 -11.62 -25.62 6.19
CA GLU A 282 -12.65 -24.72 6.74
C GLU A 282 -12.47 -24.56 8.27
N ARG A 283 -12.06 -25.64 8.94
CA ARG A 283 -11.79 -25.66 10.38
C ARG A 283 -10.52 -24.91 10.77
N THR A 284 -9.43 -24.96 9.99
CA THR A 284 -8.23 -24.14 10.25
C THR A 284 -8.50 -22.66 9.99
N THR A 285 -9.25 -22.33 8.94
CA THR A 285 -9.72 -20.96 8.65
C THR A 285 -10.58 -20.43 9.79
N SER A 286 -11.54 -21.25 10.27
CA SER A 286 -12.39 -20.90 11.40
C SER A 286 -11.61 -20.74 12.71
N ALA A 287 -10.58 -21.56 12.96
CA ALA A 287 -9.69 -21.41 14.11
C ALA A 287 -8.95 -20.06 14.08
N GLY A 288 -8.34 -19.69 12.95
CA GLY A 288 -7.67 -18.39 12.79
C GLY A 288 -8.63 -17.19 12.88
N ASN A 289 -9.89 -17.36 12.47
CA ASN A 289 -10.94 -16.36 12.71
C ASN A 289 -11.25 -16.21 14.21
N ILE A 290 -11.44 -17.32 14.93
CA ILE A 290 -11.69 -17.32 16.38
C ILE A 290 -10.52 -16.68 17.15
N GLU A 291 -9.28 -16.98 16.77
CA GLU A 291 -8.07 -16.42 17.37
C GLU A 291 -8.00 -14.88 17.19
N ARG A 292 -8.16 -14.39 15.96
CA ARG A 292 -8.22 -12.93 15.69
C ARG A 292 -9.34 -12.21 16.48
N MET A 293 -10.47 -12.89 16.69
CA MET A 293 -11.56 -12.35 17.52
C MET A 293 -11.23 -12.35 19.01
N ASP A 294 -10.51 -13.36 19.51
CA ASP A 294 -10.00 -13.37 20.88
C ASP A 294 -8.94 -12.29 21.11
N GLU A 295 -8.05 -12.04 20.15
CA GLU A 295 -7.11 -10.92 20.17
C GLU A 295 -7.86 -9.57 20.23
N ALA A 296 -8.88 -9.38 19.37
CA ALA A 296 -9.71 -8.18 19.38
C ALA A 296 -10.42 -7.98 20.73
N ILE A 297 -11.06 -9.01 21.29
CA ILE A 297 -11.71 -8.98 22.61
C ILE A 297 -10.69 -8.74 23.74
N SER A 298 -9.49 -9.30 23.62
CA SER A 298 -8.39 -9.10 24.58
C SER A 298 -7.86 -7.66 24.54
N SER A 299 -7.75 -7.06 23.35
CA SER A 299 -7.29 -5.68 23.17
C SER A 299 -8.22 -4.65 23.85
N LEU A 300 -9.51 -4.96 23.97
CA LEU A 300 -10.48 -4.16 24.70
C LEU A 300 -10.28 -4.22 26.23
N ARG A 301 -9.45 -5.11 26.77
CA ARG A 301 -9.17 -5.20 28.21
C ARG A 301 -8.16 -4.15 28.70
N SER A 302 -7.53 -3.39 27.79
CA SER A 302 -6.56 -2.35 28.14
C SER A 302 -7.18 -1.20 28.96
N THR A 303 -6.40 -0.68 29.91
CA THR A 303 -6.73 0.54 30.68
C THR A 303 -6.21 1.77 29.96
N MET A 304 -6.65 2.96 30.37
CA MET A 304 -6.16 4.22 29.80
C MET A 304 -4.63 4.39 29.87
N ASP A 305 -3.98 3.90 30.92
CA ASP A 305 -2.52 3.96 31.04
C ASP A 305 -1.83 3.00 30.06
N THR A 306 -2.33 1.77 29.92
CA THR A 306 -1.84 0.80 28.94
C THR A 306 -1.98 1.33 27.51
N LEU A 307 -3.13 1.95 27.18
CA LEU A 307 -3.39 2.54 25.87
C LEU A 307 -2.39 3.65 25.49
N ILE A 308 -2.02 4.51 26.45
CA ILE A 308 -1.01 5.56 26.22
C ILE A 308 0.37 4.94 26.03
N LEU A 309 0.76 3.98 26.88
CA LEU A 309 2.06 3.31 26.80
C LEU A 309 2.26 2.60 25.45
N GLU A 310 1.28 1.81 25.00
CA GLU A 310 1.32 1.12 23.70
C GLU A 310 1.46 2.10 22.53
N ARG A 311 0.75 3.24 22.57
CA ARG A 311 0.89 4.31 21.57
C ARG A 311 2.28 4.93 21.59
N ASP A 312 2.80 5.26 22.77
CA ASP A 312 4.08 5.95 22.90
C ASP A 312 5.25 5.04 22.47
N GLU A 313 5.15 3.73 22.72
CA GLU A 313 6.05 2.72 22.13
C GLU A 313 5.91 2.63 20.61
N ARG A 314 4.67 2.60 20.06
CA ARG A 314 4.42 2.61 18.61
C ARG A 314 5.05 3.85 17.95
N VAL A 315 4.86 5.03 18.53
CA VAL A 315 5.43 6.29 18.05
C VAL A 315 6.95 6.25 18.13
N LYS A 316 7.53 5.77 19.25
CA LYS A 316 8.97 5.60 19.41
C LYS A 316 9.57 4.72 18.31
N ARG A 317 8.98 3.55 18.04
CA ARG A 317 9.44 2.64 16.96
C ARG A 317 9.43 3.33 15.59
N VAL A 318 8.35 4.03 15.24
CA VAL A 318 8.23 4.77 13.97
C VAL A 318 9.27 5.89 13.86
N VAL A 319 9.52 6.64 14.93
CA VAL A 319 10.55 7.71 14.95
C VAL A 319 11.95 7.12 14.82
N GLU A 320 12.27 6.04 15.53
CA GLU A 320 13.56 5.35 15.42
C GLU A 320 13.79 4.78 14.01
N GLU A 321 12.77 4.23 13.37
CA GLU A 321 12.85 3.75 11.99
C GLU A 321 13.05 4.89 10.98
N GLN A 322 12.35 6.02 11.17
CA GLN A 322 12.54 7.22 10.34
C GLN A 322 13.95 7.81 10.49
N LEU A 323 14.49 7.84 11.71
CA LEU A 323 15.88 8.25 11.96
C LEU A 323 16.86 7.31 11.25
N ARG A 324 16.71 5.98 11.40
CA ARG A 324 17.55 5.00 10.68
C ARG A 324 17.50 5.17 9.17
N LYS A 325 16.32 5.38 8.58
CA LYS A 325 16.15 5.62 7.13
C LYS A 325 16.82 6.92 6.68
N ARG A 326 16.70 7.98 7.48
CA ARG A 326 17.35 9.28 7.19
C ARG A 326 18.88 9.18 7.30
N ASP A 327 19.38 8.52 8.32
CA ASP A 327 20.82 8.40 8.56
C ASP A 327 21.47 7.46 7.53
N ALA A 328 20.78 6.39 7.09
CA ALA A 328 21.18 5.59 5.94
C ALA A 328 21.23 6.42 4.64
N SER A 329 20.16 7.18 4.33
CA SER A 329 20.13 8.07 3.16
C SER A 329 21.25 9.12 3.18
N TYR A 330 21.63 9.62 4.36
CA TYR A 330 22.73 10.57 4.51
C TYR A 330 24.11 9.90 4.29
N ASN A 331 24.29 8.67 4.77
CA ASN A 331 25.50 7.89 4.53
C ASN A 331 25.68 7.54 3.04
N ASP A 332 24.61 7.11 2.36
CA ASP A 332 24.63 6.85 0.92
C ASP A 332 25.02 8.11 0.11
N GLU A 333 24.51 9.29 0.47
CA GLU A 333 24.92 10.57 -0.13
C GLU A 333 26.40 10.88 0.13
N LEU A 334 26.92 10.54 1.32
CA LEU A 334 28.31 10.76 1.70
C LEU A 334 29.27 9.85 0.90
N GLU A 335 28.94 8.56 0.76
CA GLU A 335 29.71 7.59 -0.02
C GLU A 335 29.78 7.99 -1.50
N GLN A 336 28.63 8.36 -2.10
CA GLN A 336 28.60 8.87 -3.48
C GLN A 336 29.39 10.17 -3.66
N ARG A 337 29.64 10.94 -2.59
CA ARG A 337 30.46 12.15 -2.64
C ARG A 337 31.95 11.81 -2.52
N LEU A 338 32.32 10.84 -1.68
CA LEU A 338 33.69 10.35 -1.57
C LEU A 338 34.16 9.71 -2.89
N GLN A 339 33.37 8.83 -3.49
CA GLN A 339 33.69 8.21 -4.79
C GLN A 339 33.91 9.24 -5.90
N ARG A 340 33.12 10.32 -5.93
CA ARG A 340 33.30 11.42 -6.90
C ARG A 340 34.63 12.15 -6.69
N LEU A 341 35.01 12.42 -5.44
CA LEU A 341 36.30 13.06 -5.13
C LEU A 341 37.50 12.15 -5.44
N GLU A 342 37.36 10.83 -5.29
CA GLU A 342 38.39 9.86 -5.67
C GLU A 342 38.62 9.85 -7.19
N VAL A 343 37.55 9.79 -7.98
CA VAL A 343 37.63 9.85 -9.46
C VAL A 343 38.19 11.20 -9.94
N GLU A 344 37.79 12.33 -9.33
CA GLU A 344 38.36 13.65 -9.65
C GLU A 344 39.86 13.72 -9.34
N LYS A 345 40.30 13.12 -8.23
CA LYS A 345 41.71 13.05 -7.84
C LYS A 345 42.53 12.17 -8.79
N GLU A 346 42.00 11.03 -9.23
CA GLU A 346 42.66 10.14 -10.19
C GLU A 346 42.85 10.82 -11.55
N GLN A 347 41.80 11.46 -12.08
CA GLN A 347 41.87 12.26 -13.31
C GLN A 347 42.84 13.46 -13.20
N ALA A 348 42.99 14.04 -12.00
CA ALA A 348 43.96 15.12 -11.77
C ALA A 348 45.41 14.61 -11.76
N LEU A 349 45.65 13.40 -11.25
CA LEU A 349 46.95 12.72 -11.29
C LEU A 349 47.33 12.34 -12.73
N GLU A 350 46.41 11.75 -13.49
CA GLU A 350 46.62 11.38 -14.90
C GLU A 350 46.99 12.61 -15.76
N LYS A 351 46.25 13.72 -15.60
CA LYS A 351 46.58 15.02 -16.23
C LYS A 351 47.91 15.64 -15.77
N GLN A 352 48.46 15.21 -14.64
CA GLN A 352 49.82 15.60 -14.23
C GLN A 352 50.88 14.69 -14.85
N SER A 353 50.65 13.38 -14.95
CA SER A 353 51.58 12.46 -15.63
C SER A 353 51.68 12.76 -17.12
N ASP A 354 50.58 13.09 -17.80
CA ASP A 354 50.61 13.42 -19.23
C ASP A 354 51.46 14.67 -19.51
N LYS A 355 51.28 15.73 -18.69
CA LYS A 355 52.10 16.94 -18.76
C LYS A 355 53.57 16.71 -18.41
N ALA A 356 53.87 15.72 -17.58
CA ALA A 356 55.25 15.32 -17.29
C ALA A 356 55.87 14.54 -18.46
N ALA A 357 55.11 13.65 -19.10
CA ALA A 357 55.53 12.89 -20.28
C ALA A 357 55.74 13.81 -21.50
N GLU A 358 54.86 14.78 -21.73
CA GLU A 358 54.99 15.77 -22.80
C GLU A 358 56.25 16.63 -22.63
N ARG A 359 56.54 17.09 -21.39
CA ARG A 359 57.81 17.75 -21.05
C ARG A 359 59.02 16.86 -21.27
N HIS A 360 58.93 15.57 -20.95
CA HIS A 360 60.02 14.63 -21.15
C HIS A 360 60.30 14.42 -22.64
N SER A 361 59.25 14.23 -23.47
CA SER A 361 59.36 14.09 -24.93
C SER A 361 60.00 15.31 -25.60
N LEU A 362 59.60 16.52 -25.19
CA LEU A 362 60.24 17.78 -25.62
C LEU A 362 61.71 17.85 -25.21
N THR A 363 62.08 17.30 -24.05
CA THR A 363 63.49 17.22 -23.60
C THR A 363 64.29 16.23 -24.44
N THR A 364 63.73 15.05 -24.77
CA THR A 364 64.38 14.03 -25.61
C THR A 364 64.62 14.50 -27.04
N LEU A 365 63.73 15.30 -27.62
CA LEU A 365 63.92 15.89 -28.95
C LEU A 365 65.10 16.87 -29.02
N VAL A 366 65.44 17.53 -27.90
CA VAL A 366 66.58 18.47 -27.82
C VAL A 366 67.91 17.74 -27.66
N THR A 367 67.93 16.52 -27.12
CA THR A 367 69.17 15.72 -26.94
C THR A 367 69.53 14.81 -28.12
N ALA A 368 68.72 14.76 -29.18
CA ALA A 368 68.94 13.90 -30.36
C ALA A 368 69.93 14.46 -31.41
N ILE A 369 70.82 15.40 -31.05
CA ILE A 369 71.85 15.97 -31.94
C ILE A 369 73.26 15.77 -31.35
N THR A 370 73.71 14.51 -31.27
CA THR A 370 75.12 14.07 -31.34
C THR A 370 75.18 12.54 -31.50
N PRO A 371 76.01 11.96 -32.40
CA PRO A 371 76.04 10.51 -32.67
C PRO A 371 77.26 9.78 -32.06
N THR A 372 77.26 8.43 -32.18
CA THR A 372 78.38 7.45 -31.95
C THR A 372 78.91 7.34 -30.51
N GLU A 373 79.32 6.21 -29.92
CA GLU A 373 79.46 4.76 -30.31
C GLU A 373 79.62 3.91 -29.00
N SER A 374 79.79 2.57 -28.91
CA SER A 374 79.91 1.46 -29.88
C SER A 374 79.24 0.13 -29.41
N LEU A 375 80.00 -0.88 -28.92
CA LEU A 375 79.60 -2.29 -28.69
C LEU A 375 80.42 -2.99 -27.58
N GLN A 376 79.77 -3.96 -26.89
CA GLN A 376 80.35 -5.15 -26.17
C GLN A 376 81.26 -4.88 -24.94
N ASP A 377 81.35 -5.69 -23.87
CA ASP A 377 80.67 -6.94 -23.43
C ASP A 377 80.63 -6.95 -21.86
N GLY A 378 80.28 -7.99 -21.06
CA GLY A 378 79.94 -9.40 -21.32
C GLY A 378 79.81 -10.24 -20.02
N GLY A 379 78.82 -11.14 -19.94
CA GLY A 379 78.61 -12.10 -18.82
C GLY A 379 78.00 -11.54 -17.51
N SER A 380 77.42 -12.35 -16.59
CA SER A 380 77.07 -13.77 -16.59
C SER A 380 76.16 -14.12 -15.37
N TYR A 381 75.64 -15.36 -15.33
CA TYR A 381 75.09 -16.15 -14.20
C TYR A 381 73.60 -16.07 -13.75
N MET A 382 72.94 -17.24 -13.92
CA MET A 382 71.95 -17.92 -13.03
C MET A 382 70.57 -17.26 -12.73
N SER A 383 69.46 -17.99 -12.60
CA SER A 383 69.13 -19.39 -12.95
C SER A 383 67.62 -19.67 -12.82
N THR A 384 67.10 -20.57 -13.67
CA THR A 384 66.02 -21.58 -13.47
C THR A 384 65.44 -21.78 -12.04
N GLU A 385 64.20 -22.20 -11.76
CA GLU A 385 62.98 -22.58 -12.51
C GLU A 385 61.86 -22.94 -11.47
N LYS A 386 60.64 -23.27 -11.94
CA LYS A 386 59.63 -24.13 -11.25
C LYS A 386 58.95 -23.55 -9.98
N SER A 387 57.73 -23.97 -9.58
CA SER A 387 56.79 -24.98 -10.10
C SER A 387 55.34 -24.56 -9.83
N ALA A 388 54.40 -25.04 -10.64
CA ALA A 388 52.98 -25.09 -10.28
C ALA A 388 52.70 -26.18 -9.22
N ALA A 389 51.55 -26.07 -8.54
CA ALA A 389 50.89 -27.17 -7.84
C ALA A 389 49.37 -26.92 -7.77
N GLU A 390 48.58 -27.85 -8.32
CA GLU A 390 47.11 -27.84 -8.19
C GLU A 390 46.67 -28.26 -6.79
N LYS A 391 45.52 -27.72 -6.34
CA LYS A 391 44.57 -28.47 -5.51
C LYS A 391 43.14 -28.16 -5.95
N THR A 392 42.47 -29.19 -6.46
CA THR A 392 41.05 -29.19 -6.83
C THR A 392 40.14 -29.23 -5.60
N SER A 393 39.04 -28.48 -5.66
CA SER A 393 37.87 -28.60 -4.77
C SER A 393 36.59 -28.68 -5.62
N PRO A 394 35.53 -29.38 -5.16
CA PRO A 394 34.53 -29.97 -6.07
C PRO A 394 33.48 -29.00 -6.62
N GLN A 395 33.02 -29.27 -7.84
CA GLN A 395 31.81 -28.65 -8.40
C GLN A 395 30.54 -29.14 -7.66
N PRO A 396 29.57 -28.27 -7.37
CA PRO A 396 28.26 -28.70 -6.92
C PRO A 396 27.47 -29.29 -8.11
N GLN A 397 26.99 -30.53 -7.97
CA GLN A 397 26.06 -31.12 -8.95
C GLN A 397 24.68 -30.44 -8.89
N PRO A 398 23.98 -30.28 -10.03
CA PRO A 398 22.61 -29.80 -10.02
C PRO A 398 21.69 -30.85 -9.36
N ARG A 399 21.01 -30.46 -8.27
CA ARG A 399 19.96 -31.30 -7.68
C ARG A 399 18.77 -31.35 -8.64
N PRO A 400 18.06 -32.48 -8.77
CA PRO A 400 16.80 -32.51 -9.49
C PRO A 400 15.78 -31.61 -8.80
N PHE A 401 15.11 -30.74 -9.55
CA PHE A 401 14.06 -29.87 -9.03
C PHE A 401 12.89 -30.72 -8.52
N GLN A 402 12.60 -30.64 -7.22
CA GLN A 402 11.38 -31.20 -6.65
C GLN A 402 10.19 -30.33 -7.07
N ALA A 403 9.16 -30.96 -7.63
CA ALA A 403 7.88 -30.29 -7.88
C ALA A 403 7.17 -30.05 -6.54
N LEU A 404 6.82 -28.80 -6.24
CA LEU A 404 5.95 -28.48 -5.12
C LEU A 404 4.51 -28.94 -5.42
N ARG A 405 3.85 -29.50 -4.41
CA ARG A 405 2.39 -29.74 -4.35
C ARG A 405 1.78 -28.68 -3.45
N MET A 406 0.56 -28.26 -3.76
CA MET A 406 -0.19 -27.21 -3.05
C MET A 406 -1.71 -27.55 -3.02
N PRO A 407 -2.50 -27.00 -2.06
CA PRO A 407 -3.88 -27.42 -1.73
C PRO A 407 -4.98 -26.87 -2.67
N GLN A 408 -6.27 -26.98 -2.29
CA GLN A 408 -7.45 -26.69 -3.13
C GLN A 408 -8.47 -25.76 -2.45
N ASP A 409 -8.67 -24.53 -2.95
CA ASP A 409 -9.97 -24.07 -3.52
C ASP A 409 -10.10 -22.52 -3.59
N SER A 410 -9.63 -21.91 -4.69
CA SER A 410 -10.33 -20.82 -5.40
C SER A 410 -9.65 -20.41 -6.72
N SER A 411 -10.42 -19.84 -7.66
CA SER A 411 -9.86 -19.05 -8.77
C SER A 411 -9.48 -17.67 -8.22
N VAL A 412 -8.29 -17.12 -8.45
CA VAL A 412 -7.46 -17.06 -9.66
C VAL A 412 -5.98 -17.01 -9.23
N ALA A 413 -5.03 -17.33 -10.12
CA ALA A 413 -3.62 -17.03 -9.88
C ALA A 413 -3.05 -16.10 -10.95
N SER A 414 -2.31 -15.09 -10.52
CA SER A 414 -1.61 -14.14 -11.38
C SER A 414 -0.16 -14.56 -11.57
N VAL A 415 0.42 -14.31 -12.74
CA VAL A 415 1.78 -14.74 -13.07
C VAL A 415 2.61 -13.58 -13.59
N SER A 416 3.84 -13.49 -13.10
CA SER A 416 4.88 -12.63 -13.63
C SER A 416 6.01 -13.50 -14.19
N LEU A 417 6.50 -13.20 -15.40
CA LEU A 417 7.65 -13.91 -15.99
C LEU A 417 8.72 -12.92 -16.44
N CYS A 418 9.92 -13.02 -15.85
CA CYS A 418 11.06 -12.17 -16.16
C CYS A 418 12.29 -12.98 -16.62
N GLY A 419 12.36 -13.29 -17.93
CA GLY A 419 13.47 -14.01 -18.54
C GLY A 419 13.31 -15.53 -18.48
N ASP A 420 13.90 -16.15 -17.46
CA ASP A 420 13.80 -17.60 -17.19
C ASP A 420 13.05 -17.89 -15.87
N VAL A 421 12.56 -16.83 -15.22
CA VAL A 421 12.01 -16.85 -13.85
C VAL A 421 10.51 -16.63 -13.93
N VAL A 422 9.74 -17.58 -13.39
CA VAL A 422 8.27 -17.55 -13.31
C VAL A 422 7.89 -17.43 -11.84
N CYS A 423 7.06 -16.46 -11.49
CA CYS A 423 6.49 -16.37 -10.15
C CYS A 423 4.96 -16.24 -10.24
N VAL A 424 4.26 -17.06 -9.47
CA VAL A 424 2.79 -17.19 -9.44
C VAL A 424 2.31 -16.73 -8.07
N ILE A 425 1.25 -15.94 -8.01
CA ILE A 425 0.58 -15.50 -6.78
C ILE A 425 -0.89 -15.90 -6.87
N GLY A 426 -1.50 -16.31 -5.76
CA GLY A 426 -2.89 -16.79 -5.68
C GLY A 426 -2.98 -18.31 -5.50
N ASP A 427 -4.19 -18.83 -5.32
CA ASP A 427 -4.39 -20.25 -5.01
C ASP A 427 -4.13 -21.17 -6.23
N CYS A 428 -3.43 -22.27 -5.94
CA CYS A 428 -2.68 -23.06 -6.92
C CYS A 428 -2.73 -24.56 -6.61
N SER A 429 -3.91 -25.18 -6.68
CA SER A 429 -3.97 -26.65 -6.82
C SER A 429 -3.28 -27.10 -8.12
N VAL A 430 -2.37 -28.08 -8.04
CA VAL A 430 -1.57 -28.53 -9.20
C VAL A 430 -1.74 -30.02 -9.46
N ASN A 431 -2.53 -30.33 -10.50
CA ASN A 431 -2.25 -31.47 -11.37
C ASN A 431 -1.32 -31.00 -12.52
N SER A 432 -0.17 -31.65 -12.68
CA SER A 432 0.92 -31.17 -13.56
C SER A 432 0.63 -31.24 -15.06
N SER A 433 -0.52 -31.80 -15.45
CA SER A 433 -1.01 -31.89 -16.83
C SER A 433 -1.70 -30.64 -17.34
N GLU A 434 -2.22 -29.78 -16.45
CA GLU A 434 -3.12 -28.68 -16.84
C GLU A 434 -2.43 -27.35 -17.08
N TYR A 435 -1.16 -27.22 -16.67
CA TYR A 435 -0.36 -26.00 -16.81
C TYR A 435 0.71 -26.16 -17.92
N PRO A 436 1.14 -25.05 -18.56
CA PRO A 436 2.21 -25.11 -19.55
C PRO A 436 3.52 -25.50 -18.87
N LYS A 437 4.16 -26.56 -19.38
CA LYS A 437 5.47 -27.03 -18.89
C LYS A 437 6.50 -25.91 -19.00
N LEU A 438 7.41 -25.76 -18.03
CA LEU A 438 8.46 -24.73 -18.07
C LEU A 438 9.35 -24.84 -19.33
N LYS A 439 9.48 -26.05 -19.88
CA LYS A 439 10.25 -26.35 -21.10
C LYS A 439 9.47 -27.30 -22.01
N LEU A 440 9.48 -27.01 -23.31
CA LEU A 440 8.90 -27.84 -24.36
C LEU A 440 10.00 -28.21 -25.37
N GLY A 441 10.47 -29.46 -25.31
CA GLY A 441 11.65 -29.89 -26.06
C GLY A 441 12.89 -29.10 -25.62
N THR A 442 13.43 -28.26 -26.50
CA THR A 442 14.54 -27.34 -26.20
C THR A 442 14.09 -25.93 -25.80
N ALA A 443 12.84 -25.53 -26.11
CA ALA A 443 12.34 -24.17 -25.92
C ALA A 443 11.86 -23.92 -24.49
N TYR A 444 12.22 -22.77 -23.92
CA TYR A 444 11.78 -22.35 -22.59
C TYR A 444 10.55 -21.43 -22.67
N LEU A 445 9.69 -21.50 -21.66
CA LEU A 445 8.57 -20.60 -21.48
C LEU A 445 9.09 -19.16 -21.23
N ARG A 446 8.64 -18.20 -22.05
CA ARG A 446 9.08 -16.79 -22.12
C ARG A 446 8.02 -15.77 -21.74
N THR A 447 6.76 -16.17 -21.71
CA THR A 447 5.66 -15.48 -21.03
C THR A 447 4.52 -16.47 -20.84
N ILE A 448 3.71 -16.24 -19.82
CA ILE A 448 2.50 -17.00 -19.51
C ILE A 448 1.51 -16.02 -18.90
N SER A 449 0.24 -16.16 -19.26
CA SER A 449 -0.87 -15.56 -18.53
C SER A 449 -1.90 -16.65 -18.22
N LEU A 450 -2.38 -16.64 -16.98
CA LEU A 450 -3.43 -17.52 -16.48
C LEU A 450 -4.72 -16.73 -16.40
N GLY A 451 -5.82 -17.37 -16.81
CA GLY A 451 -7.16 -16.82 -16.75
C GLY A 451 -8.10 -17.72 -15.96
N ASP A 452 -9.40 -17.43 -16.07
CA ASP A 452 -10.43 -18.13 -15.32
C ASP A 452 -10.48 -19.64 -15.66
N ALA A 453 -10.94 -20.41 -14.67
CA ALA A 453 -11.21 -21.83 -14.83
C ALA A 453 -12.68 -22.08 -15.22
N SER A 454 -12.93 -23.20 -15.88
CA SER A 454 -14.28 -23.69 -16.20
C SER A 454 -14.24 -25.21 -16.25
N GLU A 455 -15.27 -25.88 -15.72
CA GLU A 455 -15.36 -27.35 -15.69
C GLU A 455 -14.13 -28.01 -15.01
N GLY A 456 -13.56 -27.35 -13.99
CA GLY A 456 -12.40 -27.81 -13.22
C GLY A 456 -11.04 -27.51 -13.86
N SER A 457 -10.98 -27.12 -15.14
CA SER A 457 -9.69 -26.87 -15.81
C SER A 457 -9.38 -25.38 -16.00
N ARG A 458 -8.11 -24.98 -15.90
CA ARG A 458 -7.70 -23.56 -15.96
C ARG A 458 -7.37 -23.09 -17.39
N SER A 459 -7.81 -21.87 -17.73
CA SER A 459 -7.40 -21.22 -18.98
C SER A 459 -5.98 -20.67 -18.88
N TRP A 460 -5.16 -20.89 -19.91
CA TRP A 460 -3.87 -20.22 -20.03
C TRP A 460 -3.47 -19.97 -21.48
N ILE A 461 -2.58 -18.99 -21.65
CA ILE A 461 -1.84 -18.72 -22.87
C ILE A 461 -0.37 -18.48 -22.54
N GLY A 462 0.54 -19.05 -23.32
CA GLY A 462 1.98 -18.97 -23.04
C GLY A 462 2.83 -19.01 -24.31
N ARG A 463 4.01 -18.39 -24.26
CA ARG A 463 4.96 -18.33 -25.38
C ARG A 463 6.24 -19.08 -25.05
N TYR A 464 6.59 -20.07 -25.85
CA TYR A 464 7.86 -20.78 -25.83
C TYR A 464 8.80 -20.20 -26.88
N GLU A 465 9.78 -19.41 -26.46
CA GLU A 465 10.62 -18.60 -27.36
C GLU A 465 9.81 -17.76 -28.36
N LYS A 466 9.59 -18.28 -29.57
CA LYS A 466 8.81 -17.64 -30.66
C LYS A 466 7.43 -18.28 -30.89
N VAL A 467 7.10 -19.37 -30.21
CA VAL A 467 5.90 -20.18 -30.45
C VAL A 467 4.88 -19.95 -29.35
N TRP A 468 3.67 -19.53 -29.70
CA TRP A 468 2.55 -19.41 -28.78
C TRP A 468 1.75 -20.71 -28.67
N MET A 469 1.25 -20.99 -27.47
CA MET A 469 0.39 -22.13 -27.13
C MET A 469 -0.69 -21.69 -26.15
N THR A 470 -1.80 -22.43 -26.13
CA THR A 470 -2.95 -22.18 -25.25
C THR A 470 -3.39 -23.48 -24.59
N SER A 471 -4.04 -23.39 -23.42
CA SER A 471 -4.86 -24.48 -22.90
C SER A 471 -6.01 -24.83 -23.86
N GLU A 472 -6.54 -26.05 -23.77
CA GLU A 472 -7.76 -26.43 -24.48
C GLU A 472 -8.99 -25.64 -23.98
N ASN A 473 -8.99 -25.23 -22.70
CA ASN A 473 -10.13 -24.53 -22.09
C ASN A 473 -10.25 -23.04 -22.47
N LEU A 474 -9.16 -22.41 -22.94
CA LEU A 474 -9.11 -20.98 -23.27
C LEU A 474 -10.28 -20.55 -24.18
N GLY A 475 -10.62 -21.38 -25.18
CA GLY A 475 -11.70 -21.08 -26.12
C GLY A 475 -13.13 -21.25 -25.56
N LYS A 476 -13.31 -22.00 -24.47
CA LYS A 476 -14.59 -22.09 -23.76
C LYS A 476 -14.81 -20.86 -22.87
N VAL A 477 -13.75 -20.43 -22.17
CA VAL A 477 -13.81 -19.34 -21.19
C VAL A 477 -13.76 -17.96 -21.87
N TYR A 478 -12.91 -17.81 -22.89
CA TYR A 478 -12.70 -16.56 -23.64
C TYR A 478 -13.05 -16.75 -25.14
N PRO A 479 -14.35 -16.92 -25.49
CA PRO A 479 -14.77 -17.26 -26.85
C PRO A 479 -14.45 -16.16 -27.88
N GLU A 480 -14.52 -14.89 -27.46
CA GLU A 480 -14.18 -13.73 -28.31
C GLU A 480 -12.67 -13.63 -28.57
N LEU A 481 -11.82 -13.85 -27.56
CA LEU A 481 -10.36 -13.94 -27.72
C LEU A 481 -10.00 -15.08 -28.69
N ALA A 482 -10.65 -16.23 -28.53
CA ALA A 482 -10.45 -17.36 -29.44
C ALA A 482 -10.91 -17.05 -30.88
N GLN A 483 -11.89 -16.15 -31.08
CA GLN A 483 -12.24 -15.64 -32.40
C GLN A 483 -11.14 -14.74 -32.97
N GLY A 484 -10.59 -13.81 -32.19
CA GLY A 484 -9.44 -13.00 -32.60
C GLY A 484 -8.23 -13.84 -32.97
N ILE A 485 -7.90 -14.86 -32.15
CA ILE A 485 -6.82 -15.83 -32.42
C ILE A 485 -7.07 -16.62 -33.72
N ARG A 486 -8.32 -16.99 -34.03
CA ARG A 486 -8.67 -17.64 -35.31
C ARG A 486 -8.53 -16.71 -36.53
N LEU A 487 -8.78 -15.42 -36.37
CA LEU A 487 -8.77 -14.43 -37.45
C LEU A 487 -7.35 -13.90 -37.75
N HIS A 488 -6.61 -13.49 -36.72
CA HIS A 488 -5.29 -12.88 -36.86
C HIS A 488 -4.14 -13.89 -36.71
N GLY A 489 -4.40 -15.05 -36.11
CA GLY A 489 -3.45 -16.16 -35.91
C GLY A 489 -2.86 -16.19 -34.49
N LEU A 490 -2.53 -17.38 -34.00
CA LEU A 490 -1.89 -17.54 -32.68
C LEU A 490 -0.40 -17.14 -32.68
N GLN A 491 0.32 -17.40 -33.77
CA GLN A 491 1.78 -17.20 -33.85
C GLN A 491 2.19 -15.75 -34.20
N THR A 492 1.25 -14.96 -34.71
CA THR A 492 1.34 -13.52 -34.98
C THR A 492 1.01 -12.67 -33.74
N LEU A 493 0.54 -13.31 -32.66
CA LEU A 493 0.28 -12.66 -31.38
C LEU A 493 1.58 -12.06 -30.81
N LYS A 494 1.49 -10.84 -30.28
CA LYS A 494 2.62 -10.11 -29.71
C LYS A 494 2.64 -10.21 -28.19
N CYS A 495 1.48 -10.00 -27.56
CA CYS A 495 1.25 -10.20 -26.14
C CYS A 495 -0.24 -10.53 -25.89
N CYS A 496 -0.52 -11.24 -24.80
CA CYS A 496 -1.86 -11.49 -24.31
C CYS A 496 -1.82 -11.66 -22.79
N PHE A 497 -2.73 -10.96 -22.12
CA PHE A 497 -2.88 -10.94 -20.67
C PHE A 497 -4.34 -11.28 -20.36
N LEU A 498 -4.55 -12.27 -19.53
CA LEU A 498 -5.82 -12.71 -19.00
C LEU A 498 -5.98 -12.17 -17.58
N GLY A 499 -7.22 -11.95 -17.16
CA GLY A 499 -7.59 -11.50 -15.83
C GLY A 499 -8.89 -12.14 -15.36
N PRO A 500 -9.32 -11.81 -14.12
CA PRO A 500 -10.58 -12.28 -13.55
C PRO A 500 -11.79 -11.77 -14.36
N ASP A 501 -12.97 -12.35 -14.12
CA ASP A 501 -14.24 -11.96 -14.76
C ASP A 501 -14.20 -12.00 -16.29
N LYS A 502 -13.43 -12.96 -16.85
CA LYS A 502 -13.15 -13.12 -18.28
C LYS A 502 -12.51 -11.87 -18.92
N GLN A 503 -11.83 -11.05 -18.13
CA GLN A 503 -11.09 -9.91 -18.66
C GLN A 503 -9.85 -10.37 -19.42
N TYR A 504 -9.53 -9.65 -20.49
CA TYR A 504 -8.28 -9.86 -21.22
C TYR A 504 -7.87 -8.63 -22.04
N PHE A 505 -6.59 -8.57 -22.39
CA PHE A 505 -6.03 -7.74 -23.44
C PHE A 505 -5.13 -8.60 -24.34
N ALA A 506 -5.26 -8.46 -25.65
CA ALA A 506 -4.44 -9.14 -26.66
C ALA A 506 -4.05 -8.17 -27.78
N GLN A 507 -2.80 -8.22 -28.23
CA GLN A 507 -2.27 -7.42 -29.33
C GLN A 507 -1.50 -8.31 -30.31
N TRP A 508 -1.68 -8.06 -31.60
CA TRP A 508 -1.02 -8.77 -32.69
C TRP A 508 0.08 -7.93 -33.36
N GLN A 509 0.94 -8.58 -34.16
CA GLN A 509 2.06 -7.95 -34.87
C GLN A 509 1.61 -6.98 -35.98
N ASP A 510 0.39 -7.11 -36.48
CA ASP A 510 -0.27 -6.20 -37.43
C ASP A 510 -0.79 -4.91 -36.76
N GLY A 511 -0.74 -4.82 -35.43
CA GLY A 511 -1.27 -3.71 -34.64
C GLY A 511 -2.76 -3.82 -34.32
N TYR A 512 -3.40 -4.97 -34.59
CA TYR A 512 -4.75 -5.24 -34.10
C TYR A 512 -4.74 -5.48 -32.59
N ASP A 513 -5.64 -4.80 -31.88
CA ASP A 513 -5.85 -4.93 -30.44
C ASP A 513 -7.27 -5.45 -30.17
N GLN A 514 -7.38 -6.41 -29.26
CA GLN A 514 -8.66 -6.95 -28.78
C GLN A 514 -8.64 -7.06 -27.26
N TYR A 515 -9.69 -6.60 -26.60
CA TYR A 515 -9.79 -6.66 -25.15
C TYR A 515 -11.25 -6.79 -24.70
N SER A 516 -11.45 -7.45 -23.57
CA SER A 516 -12.68 -7.38 -22.77
C SER A 516 -12.27 -6.90 -21.39
N SER A 517 -12.67 -5.67 -21.02
CA SER A 517 -12.37 -5.08 -19.72
C SER A 517 -13.16 -3.78 -19.54
N PRO A 518 -13.48 -3.36 -18.30
CA PRO A 518 -13.95 -1.99 -18.01
C PRO A 518 -12.93 -0.89 -18.39
N ILE A 519 -11.66 -1.25 -18.62
CA ILE A 519 -10.60 -0.33 -19.03
C ILE A 519 -10.81 0.14 -20.47
N ASN A 520 -10.87 1.45 -20.67
CA ASN A 520 -10.79 2.01 -22.02
C ASN A 520 -9.34 2.03 -22.54
N PHE A 521 -8.82 0.88 -22.98
CA PHE A 521 -7.47 0.77 -23.54
C PHE A 521 -7.24 1.73 -24.70
N SER A 522 -8.24 1.99 -25.56
CA SER A 522 -8.11 2.96 -26.65
C SER A 522 -7.77 4.38 -26.16
N ALA A 523 -8.34 4.80 -25.02
CA ALA A 523 -8.08 6.10 -24.41
C ALA A 523 -6.78 6.12 -23.57
N VAL A 524 -6.38 5.00 -22.96
CA VAL A 524 -5.10 4.89 -22.23
C VAL A 524 -3.91 4.87 -23.21
N LEU A 525 -4.08 4.23 -24.37
CA LEU A 525 -3.02 4.05 -25.34
C LEU A 525 -2.93 5.20 -26.36
N GLU A 526 -3.99 5.98 -26.62
CA GLU A 526 -3.95 7.18 -27.49
C GLU A 526 -3.19 6.99 -28.83
N GLY A 527 -3.36 5.84 -29.49
CA GLY A 527 -2.63 5.51 -30.73
C GLY A 527 -1.15 5.11 -30.54
N ARG A 528 -0.77 4.55 -29.38
CA ARG A 528 0.58 4.06 -29.06
C ARG A 528 0.63 2.52 -29.10
N ASN A 529 1.59 1.98 -29.85
CA ASN A 529 1.52 0.59 -30.36
C ASN A 529 2.42 -0.41 -29.61
N HIS A 530 2.72 -0.22 -28.32
CA HIS A 530 3.60 -1.14 -27.59
C HIS A 530 3.26 -1.32 -26.11
N VAL A 531 2.22 -2.12 -25.85
CA VAL A 531 1.98 -2.70 -24.52
C VAL A 531 3.07 -3.72 -24.19
N VAL A 532 3.66 -3.60 -23.00
CA VAL A 532 4.70 -4.50 -22.47
C VAL A 532 4.08 -5.51 -21.51
N ASP A 533 3.22 -5.04 -20.61
CA ASP A 533 2.59 -5.85 -19.58
C ASP A 533 1.23 -5.28 -19.16
N VAL A 534 0.29 -6.14 -18.79
CA VAL A 534 -1.00 -5.77 -18.19
C VAL A 534 -1.30 -6.72 -17.05
N ALA A 535 -1.38 -6.18 -15.83
CA ALA A 535 -1.83 -6.92 -14.66
C ALA A 535 -3.25 -6.47 -14.29
N PHE A 536 -4.18 -7.42 -14.20
CA PHE A 536 -5.52 -7.22 -13.66
C PHE A 536 -5.53 -7.68 -12.20
N GLY A 537 -6.04 -6.85 -11.31
CA GLY A 537 -6.15 -7.14 -9.87
C GLY A 537 -7.59 -7.25 -9.40
N CYS A 538 -7.77 -7.28 -8.07
CA CYS A 538 -9.08 -7.40 -7.42
C CYS A 538 -10.00 -6.22 -7.76
N GLU A 539 -11.33 -6.41 -7.68
CA GLU A 539 -12.32 -5.33 -7.83
C GLU A 539 -12.15 -4.50 -9.12
N HIS A 540 -11.70 -5.15 -10.21
CA HIS A 540 -11.34 -4.55 -11.50
C HIS A 540 -10.30 -3.41 -11.40
N THR A 541 -9.32 -3.56 -10.51
CA THR A 541 -8.08 -2.79 -10.53
C THR A 541 -7.16 -3.24 -11.65
N TYR A 542 -6.24 -2.37 -12.07
CA TYR A 542 -5.34 -2.71 -13.16
C TYR A 542 -4.04 -1.89 -13.15
N PHE A 543 -3.03 -2.49 -13.78
CA PHE A 543 -1.75 -1.87 -14.07
C PHE A 543 -1.37 -2.15 -15.53
N ILE A 544 -1.01 -1.11 -16.28
CA ILE A 544 -0.64 -1.18 -17.70
C ILE A 544 0.77 -0.59 -17.86
N ASN A 545 1.70 -1.40 -18.35
CA ASN A 545 3.07 -1.02 -18.68
C ASN A 545 3.22 -0.96 -20.20
N TYR A 546 3.76 0.14 -20.74
CA TYR A 546 3.88 0.35 -22.19
C TYR A 546 5.10 1.20 -22.57
N VAL A 547 5.49 1.14 -23.85
CA VAL A 547 6.56 1.96 -24.41
C VAL A 547 5.97 2.99 -25.37
N ALA A 548 6.11 4.27 -25.04
CA ALA A 548 5.79 5.38 -25.91
C ALA A 548 6.93 5.65 -26.93
N PRO A 549 6.63 6.35 -28.05
CA PRO A 549 7.64 6.73 -29.05
C PRO A 549 8.90 7.37 -28.45
N GLY A 550 10.07 7.06 -29.02
CA GLY A 550 11.36 7.42 -28.43
C GLY A 550 11.82 6.50 -27.29
N SER A 551 11.31 5.26 -27.24
CA SER A 551 11.65 4.23 -26.24
C SER A 551 11.46 4.72 -24.81
N LYS A 552 10.37 5.44 -24.55
CA LYS A 552 10.01 5.93 -23.21
C LYS A 552 9.08 4.93 -22.54
N HIS A 553 9.63 4.12 -21.64
CA HIS A 553 8.84 3.27 -20.75
C HIS A 553 7.96 4.15 -19.88
N LEU A 554 6.67 3.80 -19.82
CA LEU A 554 5.63 4.47 -19.08
C LEU A 554 4.69 3.43 -18.48
N TYR A 555 4.01 3.81 -17.43
CA TYR A 555 2.96 3.00 -16.84
C TYR A 555 1.75 3.86 -16.47
N PHE A 556 0.58 3.23 -16.45
CA PHE A 556 -0.69 3.79 -16.04
C PHE A 556 -1.45 2.75 -15.22
N TYR A 557 -2.11 3.16 -14.15
CA TYR A 557 -2.81 2.25 -13.25
C TYR A 557 -3.99 2.94 -12.58
N ASP A 558 -5.02 2.15 -12.28
CA ASP A 558 -6.02 2.49 -11.27
C ASP A 558 -6.13 1.28 -10.34
N LEU A 559 -5.62 1.47 -9.12
CA LEU A 559 -5.61 0.47 -8.07
C LEU A 559 -6.72 0.71 -7.03
N LYS A 560 -7.59 1.71 -7.22
CA LYS A 560 -8.82 1.97 -6.43
C LYS A 560 -8.68 2.08 -4.90
N GLY A 561 -7.46 2.10 -4.36
CA GLY A 561 -7.19 2.03 -2.91
C GLY A 561 -6.53 0.72 -2.46
N TYR A 562 -6.50 -0.29 -3.31
CA TYR A 562 -5.83 -1.57 -3.07
C TYR A 562 -4.35 -1.54 -3.46
N TYR A 563 -3.60 -2.55 -3.03
CA TYR A 563 -2.15 -2.66 -3.19
C TYR A 563 -1.42 -1.39 -2.70
N GLU A 564 -1.75 -0.92 -1.50
CA GLU A 564 -1.26 0.36 -0.94
C GLU A 564 0.28 0.48 -0.96
N ASP A 565 0.97 -0.64 -0.73
CA ASP A 565 2.44 -0.72 -0.73
C ASP A 565 3.01 -0.49 -2.15
N LEU A 566 2.39 -1.08 -3.18
CA LEU A 566 2.70 -0.80 -4.58
C LEU A 566 2.42 0.66 -4.94
N CYS A 567 1.25 1.19 -4.52
CA CYS A 567 0.88 2.59 -4.71
C CYS A 567 1.93 3.54 -4.08
N TYR A 568 2.36 3.24 -2.86
CA TYR A 568 3.37 3.99 -2.13
C TYR A 568 4.71 3.96 -2.88
N PHE A 569 5.19 2.76 -3.24
CA PHE A 569 6.44 2.56 -3.95
C PHE A 569 6.52 3.36 -5.25
N LEU A 570 5.45 3.32 -6.06
CA LEU A 570 5.36 4.04 -7.33
C LEU A 570 5.25 5.57 -7.16
N SER A 571 4.79 6.04 -6.00
CA SER A 571 4.67 7.48 -5.68
C SER A 571 6.02 8.15 -5.41
N LEU A 572 7.03 7.38 -4.98
CA LEU A 572 8.35 7.88 -4.60
C LEU A 572 9.05 8.56 -5.79
N ARG A 573 9.69 9.72 -5.55
CA ARG A 573 10.28 10.56 -6.62
C ARG A 573 11.36 9.84 -7.41
N GLU A 574 12.16 9.01 -6.76
CA GLU A 574 13.18 8.17 -7.38
C GLU A 574 12.56 7.11 -8.32
N ASN A 575 11.39 6.57 -7.95
CA ASN A 575 10.74 5.50 -8.70
C ASN A 575 9.94 5.98 -9.92
N LYS A 576 9.75 7.30 -10.10
CA LYS A 576 9.11 7.88 -11.30
C LYS A 576 9.88 7.67 -12.61
N LYS A 577 11.04 7.01 -12.56
CA LYS A 577 11.90 6.69 -13.71
C LYS A 577 12.24 5.20 -13.83
N ILE A 578 11.61 4.32 -13.05
CA ILE A 578 11.84 2.88 -13.19
C ILE A 578 11.35 2.38 -14.56
N ILE A 579 12.04 1.36 -15.05
CA ILE A 579 11.63 0.55 -16.19
C ILE A 579 11.01 -0.71 -15.61
N ILE A 580 9.70 -0.85 -15.78
CA ILE A 580 8.99 -2.06 -15.35
C ILE A 580 9.26 -3.16 -16.38
N LEU A 581 9.80 -4.28 -15.89
CA LEU A 581 10.17 -5.44 -16.70
C LEU A 581 9.04 -6.48 -16.69
N ALA A 582 8.38 -6.65 -15.55
CA ALA A 582 7.16 -7.44 -15.39
C ALA A 582 6.43 -7.00 -14.13
N ILE A 583 5.11 -7.13 -14.09
CA ILE A 583 4.26 -6.87 -12.92
C ILE A 583 3.13 -7.90 -12.85
N THR A 584 2.71 -8.26 -11.65
CA THR A 584 1.50 -9.05 -11.44
C THR A 584 0.81 -8.62 -10.15
N LEU A 585 -0.51 -8.57 -10.18
CA LEU A 585 -1.40 -8.24 -9.06
C LEU A 585 -2.18 -9.52 -8.75
N ASP A 586 -2.30 -9.92 -7.49
CA ASP A 586 -3.16 -11.04 -7.12
C ASP A 586 -4.62 -10.57 -7.10
N PRO A 587 -5.51 -11.06 -7.99
CA PRO A 587 -6.90 -10.63 -8.01
C PRO A 587 -7.76 -11.23 -6.89
N SER A 588 -7.27 -12.21 -6.14
CA SER A 588 -7.98 -12.82 -5.01
C SER A 588 -7.97 -11.95 -3.75
N ASN A 589 -7.04 -10.99 -3.65
CA ASN A 589 -6.88 -10.15 -2.47
C ASN A 589 -6.43 -8.72 -2.82
N THR A 590 -6.39 -7.87 -1.80
CA THR A 590 -6.17 -6.42 -1.93
C THR A 590 -4.75 -5.99 -1.64
N THR A 591 -3.82 -6.92 -1.41
CA THR A 591 -2.47 -6.61 -0.90
C THR A 591 -1.33 -7.18 -1.74
N ASP A 592 -1.55 -8.30 -2.41
CA ASP A 592 -0.45 -9.12 -2.90
C ASP A 592 -0.10 -8.81 -4.35
N TYR A 593 1.19 -8.56 -4.60
CA TYR A 593 1.69 -8.19 -5.91
C TYR A 593 3.19 -8.47 -6.00
N ILE A 594 3.70 -8.65 -7.23
CA ILE A 594 5.15 -8.66 -7.51
C ILE A 594 5.42 -7.70 -8.66
N LEU A 595 6.37 -6.79 -8.45
CA LEU A 595 6.88 -5.84 -9.43
C LEU A 595 8.38 -6.08 -9.66
N VAL A 596 8.76 -6.40 -10.89
CA VAL A 596 10.16 -6.54 -11.32
C VAL A 596 10.54 -5.33 -12.17
N TYR A 597 11.61 -4.64 -11.79
CA TYR A 597 12.00 -3.37 -12.40
C TYR A 597 13.52 -3.16 -12.44
N THR A 598 13.95 -2.14 -13.17
CA THR A 598 15.33 -1.63 -13.15
C THR A 598 15.37 -0.11 -13.30
N PHE A 599 16.48 0.51 -12.91
CA PHE A 599 16.71 1.96 -13.06
C PHE A 599 17.46 2.31 -14.36
N ASN A 600 18.00 1.33 -15.09
CA ASN A 600 18.94 1.56 -16.18
C ASN A 600 18.43 1.01 -17.53
N LYS A 601 18.41 1.86 -18.57
CA LYS A 601 18.03 1.46 -19.93
C LYS A 601 19.07 0.58 -20.63
N LEU A 602 20.34 0.66 -20.23
CA LEU A 602 21.47 0.07 -20.96
C LEU A 602 21.90 -1.31 -20.42
N LEU A 603 21.42 -1.73 -19.26
CA LEU A 603 21.89 -2.95 -18.58
C LEU A 603 20.74 -3.82 -18.04
N ALA A 604 19.98 -4.44 -18.95
CA ALA A 604 19.03 -5.51 -18.63
C ALA A 604 19.70 -6.85 -18.19
N SER A 605 20.94 -6.79 -17.69
CA SER A 605 21.67 -7.93 -17.13
C SER A 605 20.92 -8.47 -15.90
N LYS A 606 21.14 -9.75 -15.54
CA LYS A 606 20.49 -10.34 -14.35
C LYS A 606 20.85 -9.60 -13.04
N LYS A 607 22.00 -8.89 -12.99
CA LYS A 607 22.54 -8.24 -11.79
C LYS A 607 21.95 -6.87 -11.44
N GLU A 608 21.29 -6.17 -12.37
CA GLU A 608 20.68 -4.84 -12.11
C GLU A 608 19.14 -4.88 -11.96
N ARG A 609 18.58 -6.09 -11.77
CA ARG A 609 17.14 -6.29 -11.57
C ARG A 609 16.80 -6.12 -10.10
N LYS A 610 15.77 -5.35 -9.82
CA LYS A 610 15.18 -5.20 -8.49
C LYS A 610 13.77 -5.77 -8.50
N VAL A 611 13.37 -6.33 -7.37
CA VAL A 611 12.01 -6.84 -7.15
C VAL A 611 11.45 -6.09 -5.95
N HIS A 612 10.20 -5.65 -6.06
CA HIS A 612 9.42 -5.12 -4.97
C HIS A 612 8.09 -5.86 -4.94
N PHE A 613 7.70 -6.37 -3.78
CA PHE A 613 6.57 -7.25 -3.65
C PHE A 613 5.99 -7.18 -2.25
N LYS A 614 4.70 -7.48 -2.16
CA LYS A 614 4.01 -7.79 -0.91
C LYS A 614 3.27 -9.10 -1.12
N CYS A 615 3.32 -9.98 -0.14
CA CYS A 615 2.58 -11.23 -0.12
C CYS A 615 2.10 -11.50 1.30
N SER A 616 0.91 -12.09 1.43
CA SER A 616 0.36 -12.70 2.63
C SER A 616 1.26 -13.83 3.16
N GLU A 617 1.22 -14.11 4.47
CA GLU A 617 2.26 -14.91 5.16
C GLU A 617 2.51 -16.31 4.56
N ALA A 618 1.46 -16.97 4.06
CA ALA A 618 1.56 -18.27 3.39
C ALA A 618 2.45 -18.22 2.13
N ASN A 619 2.36 -17.14 1.35
CA ASN A 619 3.11 -16.95 0.11
C ASN A 619 4.44 -16.20 0.32
N ALA A 620 4.53 -15.34 1.34
CA ALA A 620 5.68 -14.48 1.59
C ALA A 620 7.00 -15.26 1.75
N THR A 621 7.00 -16.38 2.47
CA THR A 621 8.21 -17.19 2.70
C THR A 621 8.67 -17.90 1.43
N LEU A 622 7.73 -18.41 0.61
CA LEU A 622 8.02 -19.06 -0.66
C LEU A 622 8.54 -18.06 -1.71
N VAL A 623 7.86 -16.92 -1.87
CA VAL A 623 8.26 -15.86 -2.82
C VAL A 623 9.61 -15.25 -2.41
N SER A 624 9.81 -14.93 -1.13
CA SER A 624 11.06 -14.37 -0.63
C SER A 624 12.25 -15.33 -0.83
N SER A 625 12.10 -16.61 -0.45
CA SER A 625 13.15 -17.60 -0.64
C SER A 625 13.43 -17.91 -2.12
N PHE A 626 12.40 -17.92 -2.97
CA PHE A 626 12.56 -18.09 -4.41
C PHE A 626 13.40 -16.97 -5.04
N TRP A 627 13.07 -15.70 -4.76
CA TRP A 627 13.81 -14.57 -5.32
C TRP A 627 15.20 -14.38 -4.72
N GLN A 628 15.39 -14.64 -3.42
CA GLN A 628 16.73 -14.63 -2.78
C GLN A 628 17.67 -15.65 -3.44
N ASN A 629 17.19 -16.86 -3.74
CA ASN A 629 18.00 -17.90 -4.39
C ASN A 629 18.16 -17.73 -5.92
N THR A 630 17.47 -16.78 -6.54
CA THR A 630 17.46 -16.58 -8.01
C THR A 630 18.11 -15.27 -8.47
N LEU A 631 18.32 -14.32 -7.55
CA LEU A 631 18.98 -13.03 -7.79
C LEU A 631 20.40 -12.94 -7.21
N LEU A 632 20.81 -13.89 -6.37
CA LEU A 632 22.20 -14.17 -5.98
C LEU A 632 22.89 -15.05 -7.04
#